data_AF-A0A5S4TP42-F1
#
_entry.id   AF-A0A5S4TP42-F1
#
_cell.length_a   1.000
_cell.length_b   1.000
_cell.length_c   1.000
_cell.angle_alpha   90.00
_cell.angle_beta   90.00
_cell.angle_gamma   90.00
#
_symmetry.space_group_name_H-M   'P 1'
#
loop_
_entity.id
_entity.type
_entity.pdbx_description
1 polymer ?
#
loop_
_entity_poly.entity_id
_entity_poly.type
_entity_poly.pdbx_seq_one_letter_code
_entity_poly.pdbx_strand_id
1 'polypeptide(L)'
;MKKTLTLLLALFAIGVTSSVRAEDAFEFVRVNRNYPNIQINGMKIGQKTFKVIIQPNGYTIPYINGVKQSYPGEKEIKIINPSTQEVTRCYRISGWRADSQGSYTVTLDSPLQETDVVSLQIADDSHFYLGTAVYRCKSELKKEKEAEEALQKKGRGKATKTTRRKHAKADKRRRS
;
A
#
# COMPACT_ATOMS: atom_id res chain seq x y z
N MET A 1 -45.99 -19.91 -1.03
CA MET A 1 -45.07 -19.47 -2.10
C MET A 1 -44.14 -18.42 -1.54
N LYS A 2 -42.82 -18.65 -1.61
CA LYS A 2 -41.77 -17.87 -0.93
C LYS A 2 -41.54 -16.57 -1.71
N LYS A 3 -41.78 -15.42 -1.09
CA LYS A 3 -41.42 -14.11 -1.67
C LYS A 3 -39.97 -13.80 -1.26
N THR A 4 -39.05 -13.92 -2.21
CA THR A 4 -37.65 -13.50 -2.07
C THR A 4 -37.61 -11.99 -1.92
N LEU A 5 -37.33 -11.53 -0.71
CA LEU A 5 -37.17 -10.12 -0.38
C LEU A 5 -35.74 -9.69 -0.73
N THR A 6 -35.55 -9.18 -1.94
CA THR A 6 -34.29 -8.58 -2.39
C THR A 6 -34.08 -7.29 -1.60
N LEU A 7 -33.21 -7.33 -0.59
CA LEU A 7 -32.85 -6.17 0.22
C LEU A 7 -31.92 -5.27 -0.60
N LEU A 8 -32.49 -4.26 -1.27
CA LEU A 8 -31.77 -3.17 -1.91
C LEU A 8 -31.03 -2.37 -0.82
N LEU A 9 -29.72 -2.58 -0.70
CA LEU A 9 -28.84 -1.80 0.15
C LEU A 9 -28.51 -0.48 -0.55
N ALA A 10 -29.48 0.43 -0.59
CA ALA A 10 -29.23 1.82 -0.97
C ALA A 10 -28.35 2.46 0.12
N LEU A 11 -27.04 2.46 -0.11
CA LEU A 11 -26.06 3.15 0.71
C LEU A 11 -26.34 4.65 0.61
N PHE A 12 -27.01 5.14 1.64
CA PHE A 12 -27.17 6.54 1.98
C PHE A 12 -25.85 7.29 1.77
N ALA A 13 -25.85 8.19 0.79
CA ALA A 13 -24.91 9.29 0.66
C ALA A 13 -25.13 10.25 1.85
N ILE A 14 -24.52 9.93 2.99
CA ILE A 14 -24.33 10.92 4.06
C ILE A 14 -22.96 11.53 3.79
N GLY A 15 -23.00 12.73 3.19
CA GLY A 15 -21.82 13.55 2.97
C GLY A 15 -21.16 13.89 4.30
N VAL A 16 -20.14 13.13 4.66
CA VAL A 16 -19.12 13.58 5.60
C VAL A 16 -18.10 14.35 4.78
N THR A 17 -18.25 15.68 4.76
CA THR A 17 -17.20 16.56 4.24
C THR A 17 -16.09 16.62 5.28
N SER A 18 -15.31 15.55 5.41
CA SER A 18 -14.02 15.63 6.08
C SER A 18 -13.14 16.50 5.21
N SER A 19 -12.83 17.72 5.67
CA SER A 19 -11.80 18.57 5.09
C SER A 19 -10.47 17.87 5.27
N VAL A 20 -9.97 17.24 4.21
CA VAL A 20 -8.67 16.57 4.18
C VAL A 20 -7.69 17.55 3.56
N ARG A 21 -6.56 17.79 4.23
CA ARG A 21 -5.35 18.29 3.55
C ARG A 21 -5.04 17.30 2.43
N ALA A 22 -5.43 17.64 1.20
CA ALA A 22 -5.45 16.72 0.06
C ALA A 22 -4.07 16.12 -0.23
N GLU A 23 -3.01 16.87 0.09
CA GLU A 23 -1.60 16.53 -0.12
C GLU A 23 -1.19 15.17 0.46
N ASP A 24 -1.75 14.81 1.62
CA ASP A 24 -1.45 13.58 2.36
C ASP A 24 -2.23 12.36 1.86
N ALA A 25 -3.34 12.58 1.16
CA ALA A 25 -4.25 11.51 0.76
C ALA A 25 -3.66 10.63 -0.36
N PHE A 26 -2.74 11.19 -1.15
CA PHE A 26 -2.19 10.55 -2.34
C PHE A 26 -0.93 9.71 -2.08
N GLU A 27 -0.51 9.57 -0.83
CA GLU A 27 0.71 8.84 -0.46
C GLU A 27 0.44 7.36 -0.19
N PHE A 28 1.42 6.53 -0.55
CA PHE A 28 1.40 5.11 -0.19
C PHE A 28 2.10 4.87 1.13
N VAL A 29 1.45 4.11 2.00
CA VAL A 29 1.96 3.76 3.34
C VAL A 29 2.17 2.26 3.45
N ARG A 30 3.19 1.89 4.22
CA ARG A 30 3.56 0.50 4.44
C ARG A 30 2.52 -0.21 5.30
N VAL A 31 2.06 -1.37 4.86
CA VAL A 31 1.05 -2.17 5.59
C VAL A 31 1.62 -3.40 6.30
N ASN A 32 2.80 -3.87 5.92
CA ASN A 32 3.44 -5.04 6.53
C ASN A 32 4.69 -4.69 7.35
N ARG A 33 5.01 -5.51 8.36
CA ARG A 33 6.17 -5.32 9.25
C ARG A 33 7.36 -6.25 8.95
N ASN A 34 7.22 -7.19 8.02
CA ASN A 34 8.16 -8.32 7.85
C ASN A 34 9.56 -7.98 7.30
N TYR A 35 9.94 -6.70 7.16
CA TYR A 35 11.31 -6.35 6.73
C TYR A 35 11.76 -4.98 7.27
N PRO A 36 12.68 -4.87 8.23
CA PRO A 36 12.81 -3.63 9.01
C PRO A 36 13.51 -2.45 8.30
N ASN A 37 14.29 -2.65 7.23
CA ASN A 37 15.18 -1.59 6.70
C ASN A 37 14.90 -1.25 5.23
N ILE A 38 13.81 -0.52 4.98
CA ILE A 38 13.52 0.08 3.67
C ILE A 38 12.97 1.50 3.87
N GLN A 39 13.47 2.45 3.10
CA GLN A 39 12.92 3.80 3.01
C GLN A 39 12.40 4.05 1.60
N ILE A 40 11.25 4.73 1.52
CA ILE A 40 10.60 5.07 0.26
C ILE A 40 10.39 6.56 0.20
N ASN A 41 10.81 7.19 -0.90
CA ASN A 41 10.58 8.61 -1.16
C ASN A 41 9.87 8.79 -2.51
N GLY A 42 8.81 9.61 -2.53
CA GLY A 42 8.10 9.99 -3.75
C GLY A 42 7.05 9.00 -4.27
N MET A 43 6.68 7.98 -3.49
CA MET A 43 5.65 7.02 -3.89
C MET A 43 4.24 7.59 -3.66
N LYS A 44 3.68 8.20 -4.71
CA LYS A 44 2.38 8.88 -4.70
C LYS A 44 1.55 8.50 -5.92
N ILE A 45 0.22 8.66 -5.83
CA ILE A 45 -0.70 8.51 -6.97
C ILE A 45 -0.22 9.38 -8.15
N GLY A 46 -0.30 8.84 -9.36
CA GLY A 46 0.11 9.49 -10.60
C GLY A 46 1.61 9.47 -10.87
N GLN A 47 2.45 9.02 -9.93
CA GLN A 47 3.89 8.86 -10.15
C GLN A 47 4.17 7.51 -10.82
N LYS A 48 5.12 7.51 -11.75
CA LYS A 48 5.71 6.30 -12.35
C LYS A 48 7.03 5.91 -11.70
N THR A 49 7.65 6.84 -10.97
CA THR A 49 8.97 6.63 -10.38
C THR A 49 8.95 6.99 -8.90
N PHE A 50 9.74 6.27 -8.12
CA PHE A 50 9.99 6.58 -6.73
C PHE A 50 11.33 6.01 -6.30
N LYS A 51 11.92 6.61 -5.26
CA LYS A 51 13.22 6.19 -4.74
C LYS A 51 13.02 5.19 -3.62
N VAL A 52 13.83 4.13 -3.66
CA VAL A 52 13.94 3.08 -2.66
C VAL A 52 15.35 3.13 -2.09
N ILE A 53 15.47 3.06 -0.77
CA ILE A 53 16.74 2.90 -0.08
C ILE A 53 16.70 1.59 0.70
N ILE A 54 17.61 0.69 0.36
CA ILE A 54 17.82 -0.63 0.97
C ILE A 54 19.31 -0.79 1.33
N GLN A 55 19.76 -2.01 1.62
CA GLN A 55 21.19 -2.26 1.82
C GLN A 55 21.99 -1.97 0.53
N PRO A 56 23.26 -1.50 0.66
CA PRO A 56 24.16 -1.33 -0.46
C PRO A 56 24.16 -2.52 -1.40
N ASN A 57 24.13 -2.26 -2.70
CA ASN A 57 24.18 -3.28 -3.75
C ASN A 57 23.04 -4.31 -3.75
N GLY A 58 22.03 -4.17 -2.88
CA GLY A 58 20.88 -5.06 -2.88
C GLY A 58 20.00 -4.91 -4.12
N TYR A 59 19.02 -5.80 -4.26
CA TYR A 59 18.08 -5.81 -5.38
C TYR A 59 16.68 -5.48 -4.91
N THR A 60 15.94 -4.73 -5.73
CA THR A 60 14.52 -4.47 -5.52
C THR A 60 13.73 -4.83 -6.77
N ILE A 61 12.80 -5.77 -6.65
CA ILE A 61 11.91 -6.19 -7.72
C ILE A 61 10.49 -5.71 -7.40
N PRO A 62 9.97 -4.73 -8.16
CA PRO A 62 8.64 -4.17 -7.91
C PRO A 62 7.52 -5.00 -8.56
N TYR A 63 6.41 -5.10 -7.85
CA TYR A 63 5.15 -5.70 -8.28
C TYR A 63 4.00 -4.72 -7.98
N ILE A 64 3.05 -4.62 -8.91
CA ILE A 64 1.81 -3.86 -8.75
C ILE A 64 0.66 -4.85 -8.87
N ASN A 65 -0.19 -4.94 -7.85
CA ASN A 65 -1.32 -5.87 -7.79
C ASN A 65 -0.91 -7.34 -8.08
N GLY A 66 0.28 -7.72 -7.61
CA GLY A 66 0.86 -9.05 -7.84
C GLY A 66 1.53 -9.24 -9.21
N VAL A 67 1.47 -8.24 -10.09
CA VAL A 67 2.10 -8.28 -11.43
C VAL A 67 3.50 -7.68 -11.36
N LYS A 68 4.50 -8.49 -11.71
CA LYS A 68 5.90 -8.07 -11.80
C LYS A 68 6.06 -6.97 -12.84
N GLN A 69 6.73 -5.88 -12.50
CA GLN A 69 6.99 -4.79 -13.44
C GLN A 69 8.12 -5.17 -14.42
N SER A 70 8.15 -4.47 -15.56
CA SER A 70 9.18 -4.71 -16.58
C SER A 70 10.59 -4.63 -16.03
N TYR A 71 11.45 -5.52 -16.52
CA TYR A 71 12.87 -5.47 -16.20
C TYR A 71 13.49 -4.23 -16.85
N PRO A 72 14.17 -3.36 -16.09
CA PRO A 72 14.76 -2.13 -16.62
C PRO A 72 16.03 -2.35 -17.46
N GLY A 73 16.39 -3.60 -17.75
CA GLY A 73 17.62 -3.94 -18.47
C GLY A 73 18.85 -3.93 -17.55
N GLU A 74 20.03 -3.98 -18.15
CA GLU A 74 21.31 -3.89 -17.46
C GLU A 74 21.79 -2.43 -17.41
N LYS A 75 22.52 -2.09 -16.35
CA LYS A 75 23.22 -0.81 -16.21
C LYS A 75 24.72 -1.04 -16.42
N GLU A 76 25.35 -0.14 -17.17
CA GLU A 76 26.79 -0.15 -17.38
C GLU A 76 27.48 0.69 -16.29
N ILE A 77 28.48 0.11 -15.62
CA ILE A 77 29.32 0.81 -14.65
C ILE A 77 30.73 0.92 -15.22
N LYS A 78 31.21 2.16 -15.31
CA LYS A 78 32.55 2.50 -15.77
C LYS A 78 33.41 2.95 -14.59
N ILE A 79 34.56 2.31 -14.43
CA ILE A 79 35.59 2.77 -13.50
C ILE A 79 36.52 3.69 -14.27
N ILE A 80 36.49 4.97 -13.92
CA ILE A 80 37.27 6.02 -14.59
C ILE A 80 38.52 6.30 -13.73
N ASN A 81 39.69 6.33 -14.37
CA ASN A 81 40.89 6.81 -13.72
C ASN A 81 40.74 8.33 -13.47
N PRO A 82 40.82 8.79 -12.22
CA PRO A 82 40.58 10.20 -11.90
C PRO A 82 41.64 11.13 -12.54
N SER A 83 42.86 10.66 -12.74
CA SER A 83 43.98 11.46 -13.27
C SER A 83 43.96 11.56 -14.80
N THR A 84 43.64 10.48 -15.51
CA THR A 84 43.68 10.44 -16.98
C THR A 84 42.30 10.55 -17.64
N GLN A 85 41.21 10.44 -16.86
CA GLN A 85 39.82 10.36 -17.34
C GLN A 85 39.55 9.15 -18.25
N GLU A 86 40.46 8.18 -18.32
CA GLU A 86 40.30 6.98 -19.12
C GLU A 86 39.47 5.93 -18.38
N VAL A 87 38.65 5.19 -19.13
CA VAL A 87 37.88 4.04 -18.61
C VAL A 87 38.84 2.88 -18.43
N THR A 88 39.09 2.49 -17.18
CA THR A 88 39.98 1.38 -16.85
C THR A 88 39.26 0.04 -16.85
N ARG A 89 37.98 0.03 -16.47
CA ARG A 89 37.13 -1.16 -16.44
C ARG A 89 35.69 -0.79 -16.74
N CYS A 90 35.01 -1.72 -17.39
CA CYS A 90 33.57 -1.65 -17.64
C CYS A 90 32.93 -2.99 -17.26
N TYR A 91 31.83 -2.95 -16.52
CA TYR A 91 31.03 -4.13 -16.23
C TYR A 91 29.55 -3.79 -16.20
N ARG A 92 28.72 -4.80 -16.41
CA ARG A 92 27.27 -4.68 -16.42
C ARG A 92 26.70 -5.24 -15.13
N ILE A 93 25.72 -4.52 -14.57
CA ILE A 93 24.96 -4.95 -13.40
C ILE A 93 23.48 -4.95 -13.74
N SER A 94 22.69 -5.71 -12.98
CA SER A 94 21.23 -5.69 -13.11
C SER A 94 20.67 -4.28 -12.91
N GLY A 95 19.68 -3.90 -13.72
CA GLY A 95 18.99 -2.63 -13.55
C GLY A 95 18.11 -2.56 -12.30
N TRP A 96 17.77 -3.70 -11.68
CA TRP A 96 17.11 -3.76 -10.37
C TRP A 96 18.07 -3.60 -9.18
N ARG A 97 19.38 -3.57 -9.43
CA ARG A 97 20.39 -3.40 -8.38
C ARG A 97 20.43 -1.95 -7.92
N ALA A 98 20.48 -1.77 -6.60
CA ALA A 98 20.77 -0.52 -5.95
C ALA A 98 22.25 -0.14 -6.11
N ASP A 99 22.56 1.13 -5.96
CA ASP A 99 23.93 1.62 -5.96
C ASP A 99 24.68 1.21 -4.68
N SER A 100 25.96 1.61 -4.59
CA SER A 100 26.82 1.34 -3.43
C SER A 100 26.35 2.04 -2.14
N GLN A 101 25.38 2.94 -2.22
CA GLN A 101 24.73 3.60 -1.07
C GLN A 101 23.35 2.98 -0.78
N GLY A 102 22.97 1.92 -1.49
CA GLY A 102 21.69 1.23 -1.32
C GLY A 102 20.51 1.95 -1.97
N SER A 103 20.77 2.97 -2.79
CA SER A 103 19.76 3.78 -3.44
C SER A 103 19.38 3.22 -4.82
N TYR A 104 18.09 3.14 -5.09
CA TYR A 104 17.54 2.68 -6.36
C TYR A 104 16.29 3.48 -6.74
N THR A 105 16.18 3.89 -8.00
CA THR A 105 14.95 4.48 -8.55
C THR A 105 14.13 3.39 -9.23
N VAL A 106 12.99 3.06 -8.64
CA VAL A 106 11.99 2.20 -9.28
C VAL A 106 11.33 2.98 -10.40
N THR A 107 11.15 2.33 -11.55
CA THR A 107 10.34 2.82 -12.67
C THR A 107 9.26 1.79 -12.95
N LEU A 108 8.00 2.23 -12.92
CA LEU A 108 6.82 1.41 -13.14
C LEU A 108 6.36 1.50 -14.59
N ASP A 109 5.65 0.47 -15.04
CA ASP A 109 5.08 0.43 -16.39
C ASP A 109 3.98 1.49 -16.57
N SER A 110 3.19 1.70 -15.51
CA SER A 110 2.08 2.65 -15.46
C SER A 110 2.11 3.52 -14.20
N PRO A 111 1.50 4.71 -14.21
CA PRO A 111 1.43 5.55 -13.02
C PRO A 111 0.59 4.89 -11.92
N LEU A 112 0.97 5.09 -10.66
CA LEU A 112 0.26 4.55 -9.51
C LEU A 112 -1.17 5.06 -9.40
N GLN A 113 -2.10 4.16 -9.10
CA GLN A 113 -3.52 4.44 -8.86
C GLN A 113 -3.90 4.25 -7.38
N GLU A 114 -5.02 4.84 -6.95
CA GLU A 114 -5.45 4.78 -5.55
C GLU A 114 -5.66 3.35 -5.02
N THR A 115 -6.10 2.43 -5.89
CA THR A 115 -6.42 1.05 -5.52
C THR A 115 -5.23 0.11 -5.64
N ASP A 116 -4.04 0.60 -6.00
CA ASP A 116 -2.89 -0.26 -6.22
C ASP A 116 -2.31 -0.80 -4.91
N VAL A 117 -1.86 -2.04 -4.98
CA VAL A 117 -1.03 -2.68 -3.97
C VAL A 117 0.38 -2.81 -4.52
N VAL A 118 1.31 -2.03 -3.96
CA VAL A 118 2.72 -2.07 -4.34
C VAL A 118 3.45 -3.06 -3.45
N SER A 119 4.08 -4.07 -4.06
CA SER A 119 4.95 -5.02 -3.35
C SER A 119 6.37 -4.90 -3.87
N LEU A 120 7.34 -4.79 -2.96
CA LEU A 120 8.77 -4.73 -3.27
C LEU A 120 9.44 -5.98 -2.69
N GLN A 121 9.88 -6.88 -3.57
CA GLN A 121 10.73 -8.01 -3.17
C GLN A 121 12.17 -7.54 -3.10
N ILE A 122 12.84 -7.88 -1.99
CA ILE A 122 14.18 -7.38 -1.68
C ILE A 122 15.12 -8.57 -1.50
N ALA A 123 16.30 -8.46 -2.11
CA ALA A 123 17.39 -9.41 -1.93
C ALA A 123 18.71 -8.68 -1.65
N ASP A 124 19.66 -9.37 -1.02
CA ASP A 124 21.02 -8.86 -0.84
C ASP A 124 21.88 -9.02 -2.11
N ASP A 125 23.14 -8.58 -2.06
CA ASP A 125 24.07 -8.69 -3.19
C ASP A 125 24.39 -10.15 -3.59
N SER A 126 24.19 -11.10 -2.67
CA SER A 126 24.31 -12.55 -2.91
C SER A 126 23.03 -13.17 -3.46
N HIS A 127 22.02 -12.36 -3.80
CA HIS A 127 20.68 -12.78 -4.25
C HIS A 127 19.89 -13.57 -3.21
N PHE A 128 20.27 -13.50 -1.93
CA PHE A 128 19.49 -14.08 -0.85
C PHE A 128 18.24 -13.24 -0.59
N TYR A 129 17.08 -13.88 -0.59
CA TYR A 129 15.80 -13.21 -0.39
C TYR A 129 15.66 -12.73 1.06
N LEU A 130 15.50 -11.42 1.23
CA LEU A 130 15.43 -10.78 2.53
C LEU A 130 13.99 -10.52 3.00
N GLY A 131 13.05 -10.41 2.07
CA GLY A 131 11.64 -10.18 2.39
C GLY A 131 10.89 -9.38 1.34
N THR A 132 9.62 -9.12 1.64
CA THR A 132 8.74 -8.27 0.83
C THR A 132 8.21 -7.12 1.66
N ALA A 133 8.27 -5.90 1.14
CA ALA A 133 7.58 -4.74 1.69
C ALA A 133 6.31 -4.44 0.88
N VAL A 134 5.17 -4.29 1.56
CA VAL A 134 3.86 -4.07 0.91
C VAL A 134 3.34 -2.69 1.31
N TYR A 135 2.83 -1.94 0.33
CA TYR A 135 2.30 -0.61 0.48
C TYR A 135 0.91 -0.47 -0.17
N ARG A 136 0.04 0.31 0.47
CA ARG A 136 -1.29 0.67 -0.01
C ARG A 136 -1.51 2.17 0.13
N CYS A 137 -2.45 2.72 -0.63
CA CYS A 137 -2.75 4.13 -0.55
C CYS A 137 -3.38 4.52 0.80
N LYS A 138 -2.95 5.64 1.37
CA LYS A 138 -3.43 6.14 2.67
C LYS A 138 -4.92 6.48 2.63
N SER A 139 -5.43 7.01 1.52
CA SER A 139 -6.86 7.35 1.37
C SER A 139 -7.74 6.10 1.35
N GLU A 140 -7.31 5.05 0.65
CA GLU A 140 -8.01 3.76 0.58
C GLU A 140 -8.13 3.15 1.98
N LEU A 141 -7.03 3.09 2.73
CA LEU A 141 -7.00 2.57 4.10
C LEU A 141 -7.88 3.37 5.07
N LYS A 142 -8.02 4.68 4.87
CA LYS A 142 -8.94 5.52 5.68
C LYS A 142 -10.39 5.21 5.38
N LYS A 143 -10.76 5.12 4.09
CA LYS A 143 -12.12 4.76 3.65
C LYS A 143 -12.53 3.39 4.21
N GLU A 144 -11.63 2.43 4.19
CA GLU A 144 -11.83 1.08 4.76
C GLU A 144 -12.14 1.17 6.27
N LYS A 145 -11.31 1.88 7.04
CA LYS A 145 -11.53 2.09 8.48
C LYS A 145 -12.84 2.80 8.82
N GLU A 146 -13.18 3.87 8.09
CA GLU A 146 -14.43 4.60 8.29
C GLU A 146 -15.65 3.74 7.99
N ALA A 147 -15.58 2.91 6.94
CA ALA A 147 -16.64 1.95 6.61
C ALA A 147 -16.81 0.89 7.70
N GLU A 148 -15.72 0.35 8.24
CA GLU A 148 -15.74 -0.60 9.36
C GLU A 148 -16.36 0.03 10.62
N GLU A 149 -15.96 1.25 10.98
CA GLU A 149 -16.53 1.96 12.13
C GLU A 149 -18.02 2.26 11.95
N ALA A 150 -18.45 2.63 10.75
CA ALA A 150 -19.86 2.85 10.44
C ALA A 150 -20.69 1.55 10.57
N LEU A 151 -20.14 0.42 10.15
CA LEU A 151 -20.74 -0.90 10.33
C LEU A 151 -20.84 -1.28 11.81
N GLN A 152 -19.79 -1.06 12.59
CA GLN A 152 -19.79 -1.33 14.03
C GLN A 152 -20.81 -0.47 14.79
N LYS A 153 -20.91 0.84 14.48
CA LYS A 153 -21.91 1.74 15.07
C LYS A 153 -23.35 1.32 14.72
N LYS A 154 -23.60 0.90 13.48
CA LYS A 154 -24.91 0.34 13.06
C LYS A 154 -25.23 -0.98 13.76
N GLY A 155 -24.24 -1.86 13.95
CA GLY A 155 -24.38 -3.10 14.71
C GLY A 155 -24.74 -2.87 16.18
N ARG A 156 -24.00 -1.97 16.85
CA ARG A 156 -24.27 -1.57 18.25
C ARG A 156 -25.66 -0.94 18.41
N GLY A 157 -26.06 -0.02 17.53
CA GLY A 157 -27.39 0.61 17.59
C GLY A 157 -28.55 -0.40 17.45
N LYS A 158 -28.38 -1.44 16.62
CA LYS A 158 -29.36 -2.54 16.49
C LYS A 158 -29.40 -3.41 17.74
N ALA A 159 -28.25 -3.72 18.35
CA ALA A 159 -28.18 -4.48 19.60
C ALA A 159 -28.89 -3.74 20.74
N THR A 160 -28.61 -2.44 20.93
CA THR A 160 -29.21 -1.63 22.01
C THR A 160 -30.72 -1.46 21.86
N LYS A 161 -31.24 -1.27 20.63
CA LYS A 161 -32.69 -1.22 20.36
C LYS A 161 -33.39 -2.56 20.67
N THR A 162 -32.73 -3.68 20.40
CA THR A 162 -33.28 -5.02 20.66
C THR A 162 -33.37 -5.29 22.16
N THR A 163 -32.33 -4.94 22.92
CA THR A 163 -32.30 -5.08 24.39
C THR A 163 -33.35 -4.20 25.07
N ARG A 164 -33.51 -2.93 24.63
CA ARG A 164 -34.56 -2.03 25.14
C ARG A 164 -35.98 -2.56 24.87
N ARG A 165 -36.23 -3.13 23.69
CA ARG A 165 -37.53 -3.77 23.37
C ARG A 165 -37.83 -4.99 24.23
N LYS A 166 -36.82 -5.82 24.52
CA LYS A 166 -36.98 -6.97 25.43
C LYS A 166 -37.30 -6.54 26.86
N HIS A 167 -36.58 -5.54 27.39
CA HIS A 167 -36.86 -4.99 28.72
C HIS A 167 -38.26 -4.36 28.81
N ALA A 168 -38.65 -3.52 27.85
CA ALA A 168 -39.99 -2.92 27.83
C ALA A 168 -41.12 -3.96 27.77
N LYS A 169 -40.91 -5.09 27.06
CA LYS A 169 -41.89 -6.18 26.97
C LYS A 169 -41.96 -7.02 28.25
N ALA A 170 -40.85 -7.15 28.98
CA ALA A 170 -40.81 -7.82 30.28
C ALA A 170 -41.48 -7.00 31.38
N ASP A 171 -41.28 -5.68 31.37
CA ASP A 171 -41.84 -4.76 32.38
C ASP A 171 -43.37 -4.66 32.25
N LYS A 172 -43.89 -4.70 31.02
CA LYS A 172 -45.34 -4.69 30.74
C LYS A 172 -46.05 -5.98 31.19
N ARG A 173 -45.35 -7.11 31.30
CA ARG A 173 -45.89 -8.39 31.79
C ARG A 173 -45.88 -8.54 33.31
N ARG A 174 -45.10 -7.72 34.03
CA ARG A 174 -45.06 -7.72 35.49
C ARG A 174 -46.12 -6.81 36.14
N ARG A 175 -46.78 -5.97 35.34
CA ARG A 175 -47.81 -5.01 35.78
C ARG A 175 -49.23 -5.42 35.40
N SER A 176 -49.41 -6.61 34.82
CA SER A 176 -50.70 -7.27 34.55
C SER A 176 -50.85 -8.46 35.48
#